data_AF-A0A3N5Q943-F1
#
_entry.id   AF-A0A3N5Q943-F1
#
_cell.length_a   1.000
_cell.length_b   1.000
_cell.length_c   1.000
_cell.angle_alpha   90.00
_cell.angle_beta   90.00
_cell.angle_gamma   90.00
#
_symmetry.space_group_name_H-M   'P 1'
#
loop_
_entity.id
_entity.type
_entity.pdbx_description
1 polymer ?
#
loop_
_entity_poly.entity_id
_entity_poly.type
_entity_poly.pdbx_seq_one_letter_code
_entity_poly.pdbx_strand_id
1 'polypeptide(L)' 'MTIFHFGKHSVPFSDIHDINVEYKYHENELYVDLEINGGAQLSLNLPDSLTFMEQFIAKIREEKNIKAPLPVQNEN' A
#
# COMPACT_ATOMS: atom_id res chain seq x y z
N MET A 1 -4.06 -14.09 6.14
CA MET A 1 -2.68 -13.88 5.64
C MET A 1 -2.80 -13.18 4.31
N THR A 2 -2.50 -11.88 4.27
CA THR A 2 -2.65 -11.05 3.07
C THR A 2 -1.39 -11.20 2.21
N ILE A 3 -1.56 -11.46 0.93
CA ILE A 3 -0.46 -11.56 -0.05
C ILE A 3 -0.67 -10.45 -1.07
N PHE A 4 0.35 -9.61 -1.27
CA PHE A 4 0.35 -8.59 -2.30
C PHE A 4 0.86 -9.19 -3.62
N HIS A 5 0.10 -9.00 -4.68
CA HIS A 5 0.45 -9.47 -6.03
C HIS A 5 0.70 -8.26 -6.94
N PHE A 6 1.85 -8.24 -7.61
CA PHE A 6 2.22 -7.19 -8.56
C PHE A 6 3.06 -7.78 -9.69
N GLY A 7 2.76 -7.43 -10.94
CA GLY A 7 3.39 -8.07 -12.10
C GLY A 7 3.34 -9.61 -12.02
N LYS A 8 4.52 -10.24 -11.98
CA LYS A 8 4.69 -11.71 -11.80
C LYS A 8 5.14 -12.10 -10.39
N HIS A 9 5.20 -11.14 -9.48
CA HIS A 9 5.71 -11.30 -8.13
C HIS A 9 4.56 -11.43 -7.14
N SER A 10 4.85 -12.03 -6.00
CA SER A 10 3.90 -12.16 -4.90
C SER A 10 4.67 -12.07 -3.59
N VAL A 11 4.26 -11.16 -2.72
CA VAL A 11 4.93 -10.84 -1.47
C VAL A 11 3.91 -10.96 -0.34
N PRO A 12 4.07 -11.91 0.60
CA PRO A 12 3.29 -11.93 1.82
C PRO A 12 3.50 -10.63 2.62
N PHE A 13 2.44 -10.05 3.17
CA PHE A 13 2.57 -8.85 4.01
C PHE A 13 3.42 -9.10 5.27
N SER A 14 3.54 -10.35 5.72
CA SER A 14 4.44 -10.74 6.81
C SER A 14 5.92 -10.60 6.48
N ASP A 15 6.24 -10.56 5.19
CA ASP A 15 7.62 -10.54 4.71
C ASP A 15 8.07 -9.10 4.44
N ILE A 16 7.17 -8.13 4.48
CA ILE A 16 7.48 -6.71 4.35
C ILE A 16 8.01 -6.20 5.69
N HIS A 17 9.25 -5.73 5.69
CA HIS A 17 9.92 -5.16 6.86
C HIS A 17 9.60 -3.67 7.00
N ASP A 18 9.83 -2.91 5.92
CA ASP A 18 9.64 -1.46 5.87
C ASP A 18 8.99 -1.03 4.55
N ILE A 19 8.34 0.14 4.59
CA ILE A 19 7.64 0.74 3.44
C ILE A 19 8.04 2.22 3.37
N ASN A 20 8.57 2.64 2.24
CA ASN A 20 8.74 4.06 1.92
C ASN A 20 7.63 4.49 0.93
N VAL A 21 6.97 5.61 1.23
CA VAL A 21 5.91 6.17 0.37
C VAL A 21 6.31 7.59 -0.01
N GLU A 22 6.45 7.83 -1.30
CA GLU A 22 6.74 9.14 -1.86
C GLU A 22 5.57 9.60 -2.74
N TYR A 23 5.10 10.83 -2.52
CA TYR A 23 4.14 11.47 -3.40
C TYR A 23 4.72 12.74 -3.99
N LYS A 24 4.78 12.80 -5.32
CA LYS A 24 5.30 13.95 -6.06
C LYS A 24 4.13 14.80 -6.56
N TYR A 25 3.84 15.88 -5.83
CA TYR A 25 2.71 16.76 -6.14
C TYR A 25 2.71 17.36 -7.55
N HIS A 26 3.89 17.70 -8.09
CA HIS A 26 3.98 18.28 -9.43
C HIS A 26 3.69 17.28 -10.54
N GLU A 27 4.06 16.02 -10.32
CA GLU A 27 3.90 14.92 -11.28
C GLU A 27 2.55 14.21 -11.10
N ASN A 28 1.88 14.42 -9.95
CA ASN A 28 0.66 13.71 -9.54
C ASN A 28 0.87 12.19 -9.48
N GLU A 29 2.03 11.78 -8.96
CA GLU A 29 2.46 10.39 -8.90
C GLU A 29 2.78 9.95 -7.48
N LEU A 30 2.45 8.70 -7.19
CA LEU A 30 2.73 7.99 -5.94
C LEU A 30 3.69 6.84 -6.24
N TYR A 31 4.74 6.75 -5.44
CA TYR A 31 5.74 5.69 -5.48
C TYR A 31 5.80 4.98 -4.13
N VAL A 32 5.88 3.66 -4.17
CA VAL A 32 6.03 2.82 -2.98
C VAL A 32 7.25 1.93 -3.16
N ASP A 33 8.18 2.01 -2.20
CA ASP A 33 9.28 1.06 -2.08
C ASP A 33 9.02 0.14 -0.89
N LEU A 34 9.20 -1.16 -1.13
CA LEU A 34 9.07 -2.21 -0.12
C LEU A 34 10.45 -2.76 0.21
N GLU A 35 10.81 -2.77 1.48
CA GLU A 35 11.90 -3.59 1.98
C GLU A 35 11.31 -4.90 2.51
N ILE A 36 11.83 -6.03 2.01
CA ILE A 36 11.40 -7.36 2.45
C ILE A 36 12.49 -8.04 3.28
N ASN A 37 12.06 -8.92 4.18
CA ASN A 37 12.92 -9.75 5.00
C ASN A 37 13.97 -10.46 4.12
N GLY A 38 15.24 -10.37 4.52
CA GLY A 38 16.36 -10.81 3.69
C GLY A 38 17.05 -9.67 2.92
N GLY A 39 16.60 -8.42 3.08
CA GLY A 39 17.29 -7.21 2.61
C GLY A 39 17.04 -6.87 1.14
N ALA A 40 16.07 -7.51 0.50
CA ALA A 40 15.68 -7.15 -0.87
C ALA A 40 14.75 -5.94 -0.85
N GLN A 41 14.94 -5.06 -1.84
CA GLN A 41 14.13 -3.85 -2.04
C GLN A 41 13.37 -3.93 -3.37
N LEU A 42 12.11 -3.51 -3.36
CA LEU A 42 11.21 -3.56 -4.50
C LEU A 42 10.53 -2.20 -4.68
N SER A 43 10.78 -1.53 -5.79
CA SER A 43 10.08 -0.30 -6.17
C SER A 43 8.88 -0.62 -7.04
N LEU A 44 7.71 -0.16 -6.64
CA LEU A 44 6.47 -0.35 -7.37
C LEU A 44 6.27 0.78 -8.39
N ASN A 45 5.68 0.44 -9.54
CA ASN A 45 5.16 1.45 -10.46
C ASN A 45 3.88 2.08 -9.89
N LEU A 46 3.35 3.11 -10.56
CA LEU A 46 2.16 3.82 -10.10
C LEU A 46 0.92 2.90 -9.91
N PRO A 47 0.49 2.09 -10.90
CA PRO A 47 -0.63 1.16 -10.71
C PRO A 47 -0.47 0.20 -9.51
N ASP A 48 0.72 -0.39 -9.36
CA ASP A 48 1.03 -1.32 -8.27
C ASP A 48 1.09 -0.60 -6.93
N SER A 49 1.61 0.64 -6.90
CA SER A 49 1.65 1.50 -5.70
C SER A 49 0.24 1.81 -5.19
N LEU A 50 -0.68 2.18 -6.08
CA LEU A 50 -2.07 2.45 -5.71
C LEU A 50 -2.76 1.19 -5.16
N THR A 51 -2.60 0.07 -5.87
CA THR A 51 -3.16 -1.23 -5.46
C THR A 51 -2.60 -1.67 -4.10
N PHE A 52 -1.30 -1.49 -3.88
CA PHE A 52 -0.66 -1.77 -2.60
C PHE A 52 -1.26 -0.92 -1.48
N MET A 53 -1.39 0.40 -1.69
CA MET A 53 -1.90 1.31 -0.68
C MET A 53 -3.35 1.00 -0.29
N GLU A 54 -4.21 0.62 -1.22
CA GLU A 54 -5.58 0.19 -0.92
C GLU A 54 -5.60 -1.03 0.03
N GLN A 55 -4.81 -2.06 -0.30
CA GLN A 55 -4.71 -3.27 0.53
C GLN A 55 -4.06 -2.99 1.88
N PHE A 56 -3.01 -2.17 1.89
CA PHE A 56 -2.29 -1.77 3.09
C PHE A 56 -3.18 -0.99 4.05
N ILE A 57 -3.92 0.01 3.55
CA ILE A 57 -4.87 0.79 4.36
C ILE A 57 -5.97 -0.10 4.92
N ALA A 58 -6.52 -1.02 4.11
CA ALA A 58 -7.53 -1.98 4.57
C ALA A 58 -6.99 -2.86 5.72
N LYS A 59 -5.77 -3.39 5.56
CA LYS A 59 -5.09 -4.19 6.60
C LYS A 59 -4.86 -3.39 7.89
N ILE A 60 -4.33 -2.17 7.80
CA ILE A 60 -4.10 -1.32 8.98
C ILE A 60 -5.41 -1.02 9.71
N ARG A 61 -6.50 -0.74 8.97
CA ARG A 61 -7.81 -0.51 9.56
C ARG A 61 -8.33 -1.74 10.32
N GLU A 62 -8.19 -2.92 9.72
CA GLU A 62 -8.56 -4.20 10.36
C GLU A 62 -7.75 -4.43 11.64
N GLU A 63 -6.42 -4.35 11.57
CA GLU A 63 -5.53 -4.65 12.70
C GLU A 63 -5.64 -3.66 13.85
N LYS A 64 -5.89 -2.38 13.54
CA LYS A 64 -6.04 -1.32 14.54
C LYS A 64 -7.49 -1.10 14.94
N ASN A 65 -8.43 -1.89 14.40
CA ASN A 65 -9.87 -1.72 14.61
C ASN A 65 -10.35 -0.28 14.35
N ILE A 66 -9.80 0.35 13.30
CA ILE A 66 -10.18 1.71 12.87
C ILE A 66 -11.39 1.58 11.95
N LYS A 67 -12.54 2.08 12.41
CA LYS A 67 -13.74 2.17 11.57
C LYS A 67 -13.47 3.09 10.38
N ALA A 68 -13.84 2.65 9.18
CA ALA A 68 -13.77 3.51 8.00
C ALA A 68 -14.55 4.80 8.27
N PRO A 69 -14.08 5.98 7.80
CA PRO A 69 -14.86 7.20 7.88
C PRO A 69 -16.22 6.95 7.23
N LEU A 70 -17.30 7.48 7.83
CA LEU A 70 -18.59 7.51 7.15
C LEU A 70 -18.38 8.19 5.79
N PRO A 71 -18.96 7.67 4.69
CA PRO A 71 -18.94 8.37 3.44
C PRO A 71 -19.44 9.79 3.70
N VAL A 72 -18.67 10.79 3.28
CA VAL A 72 -19.10 12.18 3.32
C VAL A 72 -20.39 12.22 2.52
N GLN A 73 -21.52 12.36 3.21
CA GLN A 73 -22.79 12.60 2.55
C GLN A 73 -22.63 13.97 1.90
N ASN A 74 -22.53 14.00 0.58
CA ASN A 74 -22.61 15.25 -0.14
C ASN A 74 -24.03 15.77 0.08
N GLU A 75 -24.18 16.71 1.01
CA GLU A 75 -25.39 17.51 1.12
C GLU A 75 -25.49 18.35 -0.16
N ASN A 76 -26.40 17.94 -1.05
CA ASN A 76 -26.89 18.78 -2.14
C ASN A 76 -28.01 19.68 -1.64
#